data_AF-A0A956A5X8-F1
#
_entry.id   AF-A0A956A5X8-F1
#
_cell.length_a   1.000
_cell.length_b   1.000
_cell.length_c   1.000
_cell.angle_alpha   90.00
_cell.angle_beta   90.00
_cell.angle_gamma   90.00
#
_symmetry.space_group_name_H-M   'P 1'
#
loop_
_entity.id
_entity.type
_entity.pdbx_description
1 polymer ?
#
loop_
_entity_poly.entity_id
_entity_poly.type
_entity_poly.pdbx_seq_one_letter_code
_entity_poly.pdbx_strand_id
1 'polypeptide(L)'
;MSDTRHCLDGGRLVGMDGWLPGLAAHHRWSDRYPRPGCNHLTCESCGGDVRAWPDLDLAPSFAGPGASKPVADALAAGGPDAALAQGGVVAAQGSRLYACACTVAGERGERPLRSREGEDHPLKALPWRCAGHPPLGTPAELDGETVDDADAAGLAARALAGAAPADGVPWPTSFIDAELPAAWIAHIYALLPAGAAREGIAGAATAALAADDPKERAAGLDFYLFHPGAPGAERISAALRDEPARFHGVALPWSKKKDLAHLAWKVLAERLQPGDDGGVDAIALELARGDALTGRAELAAILRLGALDPAWYKEHVGEVAAANPKALASVVDALRRFGDADLEAAVATLRAADGVDGEAVERALRERLAGRVTR
;
A
#
# COMPACT_ATOMS: atom_id res chain seq x y z
N MET A 1 0.32 -3.64 -12.57
CA MET A 1 0.54 -2.51 -11.64
C MET A 1 -0.26 -1.32 -12.16
N SER A 2 -1.05 -0.66 -11.32
CA SER A 2 -1.72 0.60 -11.72
C SER A 2 -0.68 1.65 -12.10
N ASP A 3 -0.96 2.45 -13.13
CA ASP A 3 -0.13 3.60 -13.51
C ASP A 3 -0.05 4.57 -12.32
N THR A 4 1.02 4.49 -11.53
CA THR A 4 1.25 5.34 -10.34
C THR A 4 1.44 6.81 -10.72
N ARG A 5 1.61 7.09 -12.02
CA ARG A 5 1.71 8.45 -12.53
C ARG A 5 0.37 9.17 -12.49
N HIS A 6 -0.78 8.52 -12.30
CA HIS A 6 -2.06 9.22 -12.21
C HIS A 6 -2.86 8.77 -10.98
N CYS A 7 -3.64 9.69 -10.40
CA CYS A 7 -4.60 9.34 -9.36
C CYS A 7 -5.63 8.34 -9.91
N LEU A 8 -5.92 7.29 -9.14
CA LEU A 8 -7.12 6.47 -9.32
C LEU A 8 -8.37 7.35 -9.35
N ASP A 9 -9.38 6.94 -10.13
CA ASP A 9 -10.63 7.68 -10.35
C ASP A 9 -10.41 9.09 -10.96
N GLY A 10 -9.28 9.31 -11.64
CA GLY A 10 -8.97 10.57 -12.32
C GLY A 10 -8.65 11.74 -11.39
N GLY A 11 -8.49 11.50 -10.09
CA GLY A 11 -8.27 12.55 -9.08
C GLY A 11 -9.45 12.69 -8.12
N ARG A 12 -9.23 13.45 -7.04
CA ARG A 12 -10.22 13.66 -5.97
C ARG A 12 -10.15 15.09 -5.51
N LEU A 13 -11.31 15.71 -5.37
CA LEU A 13 -11.47 16.98 -4.68
C LEU A 13 -11.74 16.67 -3.21
N VAL A 14 -11.13 17.44 -2.32
CA VAL A 14 -11.40 17.36 -0.89
C VAL A 14 -11.57 18.76 -0.28
N GLY A 15 -12.45 18.87 0.69
CA GLY A 15 -12.62 20.05 1.55
C GLY A 15 -11.46 20.19 2.54
N MET A 16 -11.58 21.10 3.51
CA MET A 16 -10.48 21.41 4.43
C MET A 16 -10.17 20.28 5.42
N ASP A 17 -11.15 19.43 5.73
CA ASP A 17 -10.94 18.23 6.54
C ASP A 17 -10.11 17.16 5.80
N GLY A 18 -10.00 17.28 4.46
CA GLY A 18 -9.16 16.42 3.64
C GLY A 18 -7.78 17.01 3.39
N TRP A 19 -6.77 16.15 3.45
CA TRP A 19 -5.38 16.51 3.15
C TRP A 19 -5.21 16.76 1.65
N LEU A 20 -4.75 17.97 1.29
CA LEU A 20 -4.31 18.30 -0.06
C LEU A 20 -2.79 18.41 -0.05
N PRO A 21 -2.06 17.55 -0.77
CA PRO A 21 -0.62 17.61 -0.80
C PRO A 21 -0.05 18.94 -1.29
N GLY A 22 1.13 19.32 -0.81
CA GLY A 22 1.85 20.51 -1.28
C GLY A 22 2.63 20.30 -2.58
N LEU A 23 3.10 19.08 -2.84
CA LEU A 23 3.94 18.74 -3.99
C LEU A 23 3.18 17.91 -5.02
N ALA A 24 3.40 18.19 -6.30
CA ALA A 24 2.78 17.44 -7.40
C ALA A 24 3.20 15.96 -7.44
N ALA A 25 4.36 15.62 -6.88
CA ALA A 25 4.84 14.24 -6.78
C ALA A 25 3.94 13.37 -5.88
N HIS A 26 3.24 13.97 -4.92
CA HIS A 26 2.37 13.24 -4.00
C HIS A 26 1.17 12.70 -4.76
N HIS A 27 1.15 11.39 -4.95
CA HIS A 27 0.05 10.69 -5.58
C HIS A 27 -0.77 9.91 -4.57
N ARG A 28 -2.00 9.57 -4.98
CA ARG A 28 -2.93 8.81 -4.18
C ARG A 28 -2.33 7.45 -3.79
N TRP A 29 -2.35 7.17 -2.49
CA TRP A 29 -2.31 5.81 -1.94
C TRP A 29 -3.75 5.33 -1.85
N SER A 30 -4.06 4.17 -2.43
CA SER A 30 -5.44 3.68 -2.55
C SER A 30 -6.13 3.46 -1.20
N ASP A 31 -5.34 3.27 -0.14
CA ASP A 31 -5.78 2.68 1.12
C ASP A 31 -5.77 3.68 2.30
N ARG A 32 -5.57 4.98 2.03
CA ARG A 32 -5.50 6.04 3.07
C ARG A 32 -6.88 6.62 3.42
N TYR A 33 -7.13 6.93 4.70
CA TYR A 33 -8.38 7.58 5.14
C TYR A 33 -8.21 8.67 6.23
N PRO A 34 -8.30 9.98 5.93
CA PRO A 34 -8.99 10.50 4.76
C PRO A 34 -8.16 10.35 3.49
N ARG A 35 -8.84 10.14 2.37
CA ARG A 35 -8.17 10.01 1.08
C ARG A 35 -7.58 11.37 0.71
N PRO A 36 -6.30 11.43 0.29
CA PRO A 36 -5.72 12.70 -0.17
C PRO A 36 -6.49 13.25 -1.36
N GLY A 37 -6.64 14.58 -1.40
CA GLY A 37 -7.05 15.30 -2.59
C GLY A 37 -5.93 15.33 -3.64
N CYS A 38 -6.30 15.61 -4.89
CA CYS A 38 -5.34 15.82 -5.97
C CYS A 38 -5.03 17.31 -6.10
N ASN A 39 -3.77 17.68 -5.88
CA ASN A 39 -3.26 19.05 -6.04
C ASN A 39 -2.73 19.34 -7.45
N HIS A 40 -2.69 18.32 -8.32
CA HIS A 40 -2.16 18.43 -9.68
C HIS A 40 -3.22 18.00 -10.69
N LEU A 41 -4.19 18.88 -10.87
CA LEU A 41 -5.35 18.69 -11.74
C LEU A 41 -5.25 19.60 -12.97
N THR A 42 -5.64 19.08 -14.13
CA THR A 42 -5.75 19.86 -15.39
C THR A 42 -7.17 19.81 -15.91
N CYS A 43 -7.59 20.89 -16.58
CA CYS A 43 -8.86 20.97 -17.26
C CYS A 43 -8.79 20.37 -18.66
N GLU A 44 -9.66 19.43 -18.99
CA GLU A 44 -9.73 18.80 -20.30
C GLU A 44 -10.25 19.75 -21.39
N SER A 45 -10.97 20.81 -21.01
CA SER A 45 -11.52 21.78 -21.96
C SER A 45 -10.54 22.89 -22.35
N CYS A 46 -9.84 23.50 -21.38
CA CYS A 46 -8.88 24.58 -21.66
C CYS A 46 -7.41 24.17 -21.55
N GLY A 47 -7.10 22.97 -21.08
CA GLY A 47 -5.73 22.50 -20.85
C GLY A 47 -5.04 23.12 -19.63
N GLY A 48 -5.64 24.12 -18.98
CA GLY A 48 -5.04 24.84 -17.85
C GLY A 48 -5.14 24.08 -16.52
N ASP A 49 -4.21 24.40 -15.61
CA ASP A 49 -4.18 23.86 -14.25
C ASP A 49 -5.41 24.29 -13.45
N VAL A 50 -5.85 23.40 -12.55
CA VAL A 50 -6.88 23.70 -11.57
C VAL A 50 -6.20 24.16 -10.29
N ARG A 51 -6.51 25.39 -9.88
CA ARG A 51 -6.04 25.98 -8.63
C ARG A 51 -7.02 25.70 -7.51
N ALA A 52 -6.51 25.62 -6.27
CA ALA A 52 -7.31 25.40 -5.08
C ALA A 52 -7.06 26.50 -4.04
N TRP A 53 -8.11 26.95 -3.35
CA TRP A 53 -8.04 27.92 -2.27
C TRP A 53 -8.78 27.42 -1.02
N PRO A 54 -8.14 27.45 0.16
CA PRO A 54 -8.76 27.01 1.41
C PRO A 54 -9.82 28.01 1.89
N ASP A 55 -10.79 27.51 2.66
CA ASP A 55 -11.84 28.27 3.34
C ASP A 55 -12.67 29.20 2.43
N LEU A 56 -12.79 28.84 1.15
CA LEU A 56 -13.62 29.52 0.16
C LEU A 56 -14.63 28.55 -0.47
N ASP A 57 -15.79 29.08 -0.83
CA ASP A 57 -16.85 28.35 -1.55
C ASP A 57 -17.51 29.27 -2.59
N LEU A 58 -18.21 28.66 -3.56
CA LEU A 58 -18.95 29.39 -4.57
C LEU A 58 -20.20 30.00 -3.94
N ALA A 59 -20.44 31.29 -4.19
CA ALA A 59 -21.66 31.93 -3.69
C ALA A 59 -22.91 31.24 -4.29
N PRO A 60 -24.00 31.02 -3.53
CA PRO A 60 -25.17 30.28 -4.02
C PRO A 60 -25.78 30.83 -5.32
N SER A 61 -25.70 32.15 -5.53
CA SER A 61 -26.15 32.82 -6.76
C SER A 61 -25.36 32.43 -8.01
N PHE A 62 -24.17 31.83 -7.85
CA PHE A 62 -23.28 31.43 -8.94
C PHE A 62 -23.18 29.90 -9.12
N ALA A 63 -23.91 29.11 -8.32
CA ALA A 63 -23.88 27.64 -8.36
C ALA A 63 -24.65 27.01 -9.55
N GLY A 64 -25.37 27.83 -10.32
CA GLY A 64 -26.15 27.37 -11.48
C GLY A 64 -25.31 27.06 -12.73
N PRO A 65 -25.84 26.30 -13.71
CA PRO A 65 -25.17 26.07 -14.99
C PRO A 65 -24.79 27.38 -15.70
N GLY A 66 -23.51 27.55 -16.03
CA GLY A 66 -22.99 28.74 -16.72
C GLY A 66 -22.79 29.97 -15.83
N ALA A 67 -23.35 29.99 -14.62
CA ALA A 67 -23.21 31.10 -13.69
C ALA A 67 -21.80 31.19 -13.09
N SER A 68 -21.02 30.10 -13.08
CA SER A 68 -19.66 30.09 -12.53
C SER A 68 -18.59 30.73 -13.43
N LYS A 69 -18.89 31.04 -14.71
CA LYS A 69 -17.89 31.55 -15.66
C LYS A 69 -17.32 32.94 -15.28
N PRO A 70 -18.13 33.95 -14.91
CA PRO A 70 -17.60 35.22 -14.41
C PRO A 70 -16.68 35.04 -13.20
N VAL A 71 -17.00 34.09 -12.31
CA VAL A 71 -16.17 33.78 -11.14
C VAL A 71 -14.84 33.15 -11.56
N ALA A 72 -14.86 32.20 -12.50
CA ALA A 72 -13.65 31.61 -13.08
C ALA A 72 -12.74 32.69 -13.71
N ASP A 73 -13.33 33.64 -14.44
CA ASP A 73 -12.60 34.76 -15.05
C ASP A 73 -11.99 35.69 -14.01
N ALA A 74 -12.73 36.02 -12.95
CA ALA A 74 -12.24 36.82 -11.84
C ALA A 74 -11.07 36.13 -11.12
N LEU A 75 -11.19 34.83 -10.83
CA LEU A 75 -10.13 34.02 -10.22
C LEU A 75 -8.87 33.95 -11.12
N ALA A 76 -9.05 33.81 -12.43
CA ALA A 76 -7.94 33.77 -13.38
C ALA A 76 -7.23 35.13 -13.51
N ALA A 77 -7.98 36.23 -13.53
CA ALA A 77 -7.45 37.57 -13.75
C ALA A 77 -6.86 38.23 -12.48
N GLY A 78 -7.47 38.01 -11.32
CA GLY A 78 -7.13 38.73 -10.09
C GLY A 78 -7.14 37.89 -8.81
N GLY A 79 -7.27 36.56 -8.92
CA GLY A 79 -7.25 35.67 -7.77
C GLY A 79 -8.51 35.73 -6.88
N PRO A 80 -8.44 35.20 -5.65
CA PRO A 80 -9.60 35.08 -4.77
C PRO A 80 -10.17 36.43 -4.34
N ASP A 81 -9.34 37.45 -4.15
CA ASP A 81 -9.79 38.79 -3.74
C ASP A 81 -10.68 39.46 -4.79
N ALA A 82 -10.33 39.30 -6.07
CA ALA A 82 -11.16 39.81 -7.18
C ALA A 82 -12.51 39.09 -7.26
N ALA A 83 -12.53 37.77 -7.05
CA ALA A 83 -13.76 36.99 -7.01
C ALA A 83 -14.64 37.34 -5.80
N LEU A 84 -14.02 37.62 -4.64
CA LEU A 84 -14.69 38.08 -3.42
C LEU A 84 -15.34 39.46 -3.64
N ALA A 85 -14.62 40.40 -4.25
CA ALA A 85 -15.12 41.74 -4.54
C ALA A 85 -16.33 41.74 -5.48
N GLN A 86 -16.43 40.75 -6.37
CA GLN A 86 -17.58 40.56 -7.27
C GLN A 86 -18.75 39.81 -6.61
N GLY A 87 -18.60 39.35 -5.36
CA GLY A 87 -19.58 38.53 -4.66
C GLY A 87 -19.76 37.12 -5.25
N GLY A 88 -18.81 36.67 -6.08
CA GLY A 88 -18.84 35.37 -6.75
C GLY A 88 -18.44 34.20 -5.85
N VAL A 89 -17.65 34.49 -4.81
CA VAL A 89 -17.21 33.51 -3.81
C VAL A 89 -17.49 34.06 -2.41
N VAL A 90 -17.60 33.15 -1.45
CA VAL A 90 -17.81 33.48 -0.03
C VAL A 90 -16.77 32.77 0.83
N ALA A 91 -16.42 33.39 1.95
CA ALA A 91 -15.68 32.69 3.00
C ALA A 91 -16.56 31.57 3.56
N ALA A 92 -16.00 30.37 3.61
CA ALA A 92 -16.71 29.16 4.02
C ALA A 92 -15.74 28.19 4.68
N GLN A 93 -15.65 28.28 6.01
CA GLN A 93 -14.80 27.40 6.80
C GLN A 93 -15.13 25.93 6.50
N GLY A 94 -14.10 25.10 6.35
CA GLY A 94 -14.28 23.68 6.01
C GLY A 94 -14.36 23.40 4.51
N SER A 95 -14.57 24.42 3.69
CA SER A 95 -14.67 24.30 2.22
C SER A 95 -13.33 24.56 1.53
N ARG A 96 -13.15 23.96 0.37
CA ARG A 96 -12.05 24.28 -0.55
C ARG A 96 -12.61 24.59 -1.93
N LEU A 97 -12.24 25.76 -2.47
CA LEU A 97 -12.63 26.20 -3.80
C LEU A 97 -11.60 25.73 -4.82
N TYR A 98 -12.06 25.12 -5.90
CA TYR A 98 -11.25 24.71 -7.03
C TYR A 98 -11.68 25.47 -8.29
N ALA A 99 -10.73 25.92 -9.13
CA ALA A 99 -11.08 26.57 -10.39
C ALA A 99 -10.04 26.41 -11.48
N CYS A 100 -10.52 26.43 -12.72
CA CYS A 100 -9.74 26.70 -13.92
C CYS A 100 -10.45 27.80 -14.74
N ALA A 101 -9.96 28.15 -15.92
CA ALA A 101 -10.59 29.16 -16.79
C ALA A 101 -12.01 28.79 -17.28
N CYS A 102 -12.40 27.52 -17.21
CA CYS A 102 -13.70 27.04 -17.71
C CYS A 102 -14.78 26.96 -16.63
N THR A 103 -14.43 26.65 -15.38
CA THR A 103 -15.40 26.36 -14.32
C THR A 103 -14.79 26.51 -12.94
N VAL A 104 -15.67 26.64 -11.95
CA VAL A 104 -15.37 26.70 -10.51
C VAL A 104 -16.19 25.62 -9.79
N ALA A 105 -15.66 25.04 -8.71
CA ALA A 105 -16.38 24.14 -7.82
C ALA A 105 -15.90 24.29 -6.37
N GLY A 106 -16.82 24.40 -5.43
CA GLY A 106 -16.53 24.24 -4.01
C GLY A 106 -16.65 22.78 -3.57
N GLU A 107 -15.85 22.36 -2.60
CA GLU A 107 -15.89 21.03 -2.01
C GLU A 107 -15.77 21.12 -0.49
N ARG A 108 -16.69 20.47 0.23
CA ARG A 108 -16.69 20.41 1.70
C ARG A 108 -16.36 19.03 2.24
N GLY A 109 -16.57 17.98 1.45
CA GLY A 109 -16.29 16.61 1.82
C GLY A 109 -15.16 16.04 0.97
N GLU A 110 -15.40 14.88 0.39
CA GLU A 110 -14.54 14.32 -0.63
C GLU A 110 -15.35 13.90 -1.84
N ARG A 111 -14.79 14.14 -3.04
CA ARG A 111 -15.45 13.82 -4.31
C ARG A 111 -14.46 13.30 -5.34
N PRO A 112 -14.61 12.04 -5.81
CA PRO A 112 -13.82 11.57 -6.96
C PRO A 112 -14.23 12.34 -8.23
N LEU A 113 -13.27 12.56 -9.14
CA LEU A 113 -13.53 13.23 -10.42
C LEU A 113 -14.16 12.29 -11.46
N ARG A 114 -13.91 10.98 -11.35
CA ARG A 114 -14.59 9.94 -12.14
C ARG A 114 -15.34 9.01 -11.18
N SER A 115 -16.61 8.74 -11.45
CA SER A 115 -17.31 7.66 -10.77
C SER A 115 -16.71 6.32 -11.19
N ARG A 116 -16.76 5.34 -10.30
CA ARG A 116 -16.54 3.96 -10.73
C ARG A 116 -17.71 3.56 -11.64
N GLU A 117 -17.43 2.75 -12.65
CA GLU A 117 -18.48 2.20 -13.51
C GLU A 117 -19.59 1.57 -12.63
N GLY A 118 -20.83 2.02 -12.82
CA GLY A 118 -21.99 1.56 -12.04
C GLY A 118 -22.35 2.41 -10.81
N GLU A 119 -21.58 3.42 -10.44
CA GLU A 119 -22.01 4.41 -9.45
C GLU A 119 -22.79 5.55 -10.12
N ASP A 120 -24.11 5.50 -10.02
CA ASP A 120 -25.03 6.60 -10.38
C ASP A 120 -24.86 7.77 -9.40
N HIS A 121 -23.72 8.45 -9.44
CA HIS A 121 -23.56 9.70 -8.71
C HIS A 121 -24.18 10.83 -9.55
N PRO A 122 -25.23 11.53 -9.06
CA PRO A 122 -25.93 12.57 -9.82
C PRO A 122 -25.12 13.87 -9.99
N LEU A 123 -23.80 13.83 -9.74
CA LEU A 123 -22.95 15.01 -9.80
C LEU A 123 -22.48 15.21 -11.23
N LYS A 124 -22.72 16.42 -11.75
CA LYS A 124 -22.22 16.84 -13.06
C LYS A 124 -20.71 16.62 -13.12
N ALA A 125 -20.27 15.81 -14.07
CA ALA A 125 -18.85 15.58 -14.30
C ALA A 125 -18.13 16.92 -14.52
N LEU A 126 -17.12 17.18 -13.71
CA LEU A 126 -16.23 18.31 -13.91
C LEU A 126 -15.28 17.96 -15.05
N PRO A 127 -14.90 18.91 -15.93
CA PRO A 127 -13.97 18.67 -17.02
C PRO A 127 -12.53 18.63 -16.51
N TRP A 128 -12.27 18.04 -15.34
CA TRP A 128 -10.97 18.02 -14.70
C TRP A 128 -10.48 16.58 -14.59
N ARG A 129 -9.17 16.41 -14.68
CA ARG A 129 -8.50 15.13 -14.46
C ARG A 129 -7.16 15.37 -13.76
N CYS A 130 -6.62 14.31 -13.16
CA CYS A 130 -5.25 14.27 -12.71
C CYS A 130 -4.31 14.55 -13.90
N ALA A 131 -3.44 15.54 -13.73
CA ALA A 131 -2.39 15.92 -14.69
C ALA A 131 -1.18 14.98 -14.65
N GLY A 132 -1.20 14.03 -13.73
CA GLY A 132 -0.14 13.10 -13.46
C GLY A 132 0.67 13.49 -12.21
N HIS A 133 1.63 12.67 -11.82
CA HIS A 133 2.50 12.90 -10.68
C HIS A 133 3.95 12.74 -11.13
N PRO A 134 4.68 13.87 -11.32
CA PRO A 134 6.09 13.79 -11.66
C PRO A 134 6.87 13.17 -10.48
N PRO A 135 7.98 12.46 -10.73
CA PRO A 135 8.87 12.06 -9.65
C PRO A 135 9.35 13.28 -8.85
N LEU A 136 9.63 13.07 -7.56
CA LEU A 136 10.25 14.06 -6.70
C LEU A 136 11.69 14.32 -7.18
N GLY A 137 11.96 15.54 -7.64
CA GLY A 137 13.33 15.97 -7.94
C GLY A 137 14.10 16.24 -6.65
N THR A 138 15.40 15.94 -6.64
CA THR A 138 16.31 16.18 -5.51
C THR A 138 17.28 17.33 -5.82
N PRO A 139 17.68 18.15 -4.82
CA PRO A 139 17.17 18.14 -3.45
C PRO A 139 15.72 18.67 -3.36
N ALA A 140 14.95 18.16 -2.40
CA ALA A 140 13.61 18.65 -2.10
C ALA A 140 13.32 18.67 -0.60
N GLU A 141 12.50 19.62 -0.18
CA GLU A 141 11.94 19.66 1.18
C GLU A 141 10.65 18.84 1.21
N LEU A 142 10.62 17.80 2.04
CA LEU A 142 9.46 16.97 2.28
C LEU A 142 9.25 16.77 3.76
N ASP A 143 8.06 17.12 4.27
CA ASP A 143 7.71 16.92 5.67
C ASP A 143 8.76 17.54 6.63
N GLY A 144 9.31 18.70 6.26
CA GLY A 144 10.33 19.41 7.04
C GLY A 144 11.74 18.80 6.99
N GLU A 145 11.96 17.78 6.16
CA GLU A 145 13.23 17.11 5.97
C GLU A 145 13.75 17.33 4.54
N THR A 146 15.06 17.55 4.40
CA THR A 146 15.70 17.65 3.10
C THR A 146 15.99 16.24 2.55
N VAL A 147 15.35 15.89 1.44
CA VAL A 147 15.65 14.68 0.67
C VAL A 147 16.71 15.03 -0.37
N ASP A 148 17.94 14.57 -0.15
CA ASP A 148 19.10 14.80 -1.01
C ASP A 148 19.73 13.47 -1.44
N ASP A 149 20.18 13.37 -2.69
CA ASP A 149 20.81 12.16 -3.23
C ASP A 149 22.03 11.70 -2.42
N ALA A 150 22.79 12.63 -1.85
CA ALA A 150 24.00 12.36 -1.09
C ALA A 150 23.75 11.89 0.36
N ASP A 151 22.61 12.22 0.98
CA ASP A 151 22.26 11.81 2.36
C ASP A 151 21.02 10.89 2.44
N ALA A 152 20.42 10.47 1.32
CA ALA A 152 19.20 9.66 1.37
C ALA A 152 19.32 8.39 2.22
N ALA A 153 20.49 7.74 2.21
CA ALA A 153 20.77 6.59 3.08
C ALA A 153 20.85 6.97 4.56
N GLY A 154 21.46 8.12 4.89
CA GLY A 154 21.56 8.63 6.25
C GLY A 154 20.18 9.04 6.80
N LEU A 155 19.39 9.73 5.98
CA LEU A 155 17.99 10.06 6.28
C LEU A 155 17.17 8.80 6.58
N ALA A 156 17.25 7.80 5.71
CA ALA A 156 16.56 6.54 5.91
C ALA A 156 17.01 5.78 7.16
N ALA A 157 18.32 5.72 7.42
CA ALA A 157 18.84 5.05 8.61
C ALA A 157 18.34 5.72 9.91
N ARG A 158 18.36 7.06 9.98
CA ARG A 158 17.83 7.81 11.14
C ARG A 158 16.34 7.52 11.35
N ALA A 159 15.56 7.56 10.27
CA ALA A 159 14.14 7.28 10.34
C ALA A 159 13.86 5.85 10.79
N LEU A 160 14.50 4.84 10.19
CA LEU A 160 14.33 3.43 10.58
C LEU A 160 14.73 3.16 12.04
N ALA A 161 15.66 3.96 12.59
CA ALA A 161 16.04 3.95 14.01
C ALA A 161 15.05 4.68 14.94
N GLY A 162 13.95 5.22 14.41
CA GLY A 162 12.90 5.86 15.19
C GLY A 162 12.90 7.39 15.16
N ALA A 163 13.78 8.04 14.40
CA ALA A 163 13.69 9.48 14.22
C ALA A 163 12.42 9.81 13.42
N ALA A 164 11.52 10.59 14.03
CA ALA A 164 10.38 11.16 13.33
C ALA A 164 10.81 12.41 12.55
N PRO A 165 10.17 12.74 11.42
CA PRO A 165 10.27 14.07 10.84
C PRO A 165 9.83 15.12 11.87
N ALA A 166 10.28 16.36 11.68
CA ALA A 166 10.05 17.46 12.62
C ALA A 166 8.61 17.55 13.14
N ASP A 167 8.46 17.79 14.45
CA ASP A 167 7.17 17.91 15.14
C ASP A 167 6.22 18.86 14.41
N GLY A 168 4.99 18.41 14.17
CA GLY A 168 3.91 19.26 13.65
C GLY A 168 3.66 19.15 12.14
N VAL A 169 4.37 18.30 11.40
CA VAL A 169 3.89 17.89 10.08
C VAL A 169 2.62 17.06 10.30
N PRO A 170 1.44 17.52 9.82
CA PRO A 170 0.23 16.74 9.91
C PRO A 170 0.41 15.56 8.96
N TRP A 171 1.01 14.48 9.45
CA TRP A 171 1.03 13.21 8.78
C TRP A 171 -0.34 12.59 9.05
N PRO A 172 -1.22 12.40 8.05
CA PRO A 172 -2.55 11.90 8.33
C PRO A 172 -2.49 10.55 9.06
N THR A 173 -2.95 10.60 10.31
CA THR A 173 -2.96 9.57 11.37
C THR A 173 -3.92 8.42 11.10
N SER A 174 -4.19 8.17 9.83
CA SER A 174 -5.22 7.23 9.42
C SER A 174 -4.74 5.80 9.54
N PHE A 175 -4.97 5.26 10.73
CA PHE A 175 -4.94 3.85 11.09
C PHE A 175 -3.59 3.15 10.83
N ILE A 176 -2.88 2.87 11.93
CA ILE A 176 -1.72 1.96 12.05
C ILE A 176 -0.35 2.57 11.68
N ASP A 177 -0.26 3.49 10.71
CA ASP A 177 1.05 3.85 10.13
C ASP A 177 1.74 5.11 10.70
N ALA A 178 1.05 5.95 11.48
CA ALA A 178 1.66 7.16 12.06
C ALA A 178 2.75 6.87 13.11
N GLU A 179 2.87 5.62 13.55
CA GLU A 179 3.90 5.15 14.48
C GLU A 179 5.03 4.36 13.78
N LEU A 180 4.99 4.23 12.45
CA LEU A 180 5.98 3.45 11.70
C LEU A 180 6.86 4.39 10.86
N PRO A 181 8.04 4.79 11.36
CA PRO A 181 9.02 5.55 10.58
C PRO A 181 9.34 4.93 9.21
N ALA A 182 9.22 3.61 9.09
CA ALA A 182 9.36 2.88 7.84
C ALA A 182 8.33 3.28 6.77
N ALA A 183 7.09 3.61 7.15
CA ALA A 183 6.05 4.05 6.23
C ALA A 183 6.39 5.42 5.60
N TRP A 184 7.00 6.31 6.38
CA TRP A 184 7.47 7.62 5.89
C TRP A 184 8.62 7.48 4.89
N ILE A 185 9.62 6.65 5.19
CA ILE A 185 10.71 6.38 4.24
C ILE A 185 10.22 5.62 3.01
N ALA A 186 9.30 4.67 3.18
CA ALA A 186 8.63 4.01 2.05
C ALA A 186 7.87 5.02 1.18
N HIS A 187 7.30 6.06 1.79
CA HIS A 187 6.67 7.16 1.06
C HIS A 187 7.69 7.92 0.21
N ILE A 188 8.79 8.39 0.80
CA ILE A 188 9.87 9.05 0.06
C ILE A 188 10.37 8.17 -1.10
N TYR A 189 10.64 6.90 -0.83
CA TYR A 189 11.09 5.93 -1.84
C TYR A 189 10.14 5.82 -3.04
N ALA A 190 8.83 5.87 -2.80
CA ALA A 190 7.81 5.82 -3.85
C ALA A 190 7.76 7.08 -4.71
N LEU A 191 8.15 8.24 -4.15
CA LEU A 191 8.16 9.52 -4.85
C LEU A 191 9.41 9.72 -5.72
N LEU A 192 10.53 9.10 -5.33
CA LEU A 192 11.82 9.30 -6.00
C LEU A 192 11.90 8.57 -7.37
N PRO A 193 12.57 9.17 -8.37
CA PRO A 193 12.97 8.44 -9.56
C PRO A 193 13.96 7.33 -9.22
N ALA A 194 14.20 6.41 -10.15
CA ALA A 194 15.32 5.47 -10.03
C ALA A 194 16.65 6.25 -10.00
N GLY A 195 17.54 5.90 -9.07
CA GLY A 195 18.83 6.59 -8.89
C GLY A 195 19.38 6.45 -7.47
N ALA A 196 20.42 7.23 -7.18
CA ALA A 196 21.22 7.12 -5.96
C ALA A 196 20.40 7.30 -4.67
N ALA A 197 19.48 8.26 -4.61
CA ALA A 197 18.64 8.46 -3.42
C ALA A 197 17.81 7.22 -3.10
N ARG A 198 17.16 6.67 -4.14
CA ARG A 198 16.27 5.51 -4.03
C ARG A 198 17.05 4.25 -3.64
N GLU A 199 18.23 4.05 -4.23
CA GLU A 199 19.16 2.97 -3.86
C GLU A 199 19.66 3.12 -2.43
N GLY A 200 20.01 4.34 -2.00
CA GLY A 200 20.46 4.65 -0.64
C GLY A 200 19.41 4.31 0.42
N ILE A 201 18.14 4.67 0.16
CA ILE A 201 17.02 4.32 1.04
C ILE A 201 16.85 2.79 1.14
N ALA A 202 16.81 2.09 0.00
CA ALA A 202 16.67 0.64 -0.01
C ALA A 202 17.85 -0.05 0.69
N GLY A 203 19.07 0.45 0.50
CA GLY A 203 20.27 -0.02 1.19
C GLY A 203 20.20 0.17 2.70
N ALA A 204 19.68 1.30 3.20
CA ALA A 204 19.46 1.52 4.62
C ALA A 204 18.42 0.55 5.21
N ALA A 205 17.31 0.30 4.48
CA ALA A 205 16.33 -0.71 4.88
C ALA A 205 16.93 -2.12 4.92
N THR A 206 17.80 -2.47 3.97
CA THR A 206 18.57 -3.73 4.00
C THR A 206 19.47 -3.81 5.23
N ALA A 207 20.22 -2.73 5.53
CA ALA A 207 21.12 -2.68 6.67
C ALA A 207 20.38 -2.85 8.00
N ALA A 208 19.17 -2.28 8.11
CA ALA A 208 18.32 -2.42 9.29
C ALA A 208 17.93 -3.88 9.60
N LEU A 209 17.88 -4.77 8.59
CA LEU A 209 17.65 -6.22 8.81
C LEU A 209 18.75 -6.88 9.64
N ALA A 210 19.96 -6.30 9.65
CA ALA A 210 21.10 -6.76 10.43
C ALA A 210 21.29 -5.99 11.74
N ALA A 211 20.38 -5.08 12.12
CA ALA A 211 20.47 -4.30 13.34
C ALA A 211 20.22 -5.14 14.61
N ASP A 212 20.96 -4.86 15.69
CA ASP A 212 20.79 -5.56 16.96
C ASP A 212 19.42 -5.27 17.60
N ASP A 213 18.90 -4.04 17.43
CA ASP A 213 17.56 -3.68 17.92
C ASP A 213 16.47 -4.39 17.07
N PRO A 214 15.58 -5.19 17.69
CA PRO A 214 14.40 -5.72 17.01
C PRO A 214 13.51 -4.66 16.33
N LYS A 215 13.45 -3.42 16.86
CA LYS A 215 12.64 -2.34 16.29
C LYS A 215 13.14 -1.90 14.92
N GLU A 216 14.45 -1.73 14.78
CA GLU A 216 15.07 -1.38 13.50
C GLU A 216 14.86 -2.48 12.45
N ARG A 217 15.00 -3.75 12.86
CA ARG A 217 14.69 -4.89 11.98
C ARG A 217 13.23 -4.88 11.55
N ALA A 218 12.31 -4.61 12.47
CA ALA A 218 10.89 -4.49 12.16
C ALA A 218 10.64 -3.38 11.13
N ALA A 219 11.28 -2.22 11.31
CA ALA A 219 11.17 -1.08 10.39
C ALA A 219 11.73 -1.42 9.00
N GLY A 220 12.86 -2.12 8.91
CA GLY A 220 13.39 -2.62 7.63
C GLY A 220 12.42 -3.57 6.93
N LEU A 221 11.80 -4.49 7.67
CA LEU A 221 10.80 -5.40 7.13
C LEU A 221 9.51 -4.68 6.68
N ASP A 222 9.03 -3.69 7.45
CA ASP A 222 7.87 -2.88 7.07
C ASP A 222 8.14 -2.09 5.78
N PHE A 223 9.34 -1.52 5.62
CA PHE A 223 9.72 -0.88 4.36
C PHE A 223 9.52 -1.82 3.16
N TYR A 224 9.98 -3.07 3.27
CA TYR A 224 9.80 -4.07 2.21
C TYR A 224 8.38 -4.62 2.13
N LEU A 225 7.54 -4.48 3.16
CA LEU A 225 6.12 -4.78 3.06
C LEU A 225 5.43 -3.79 2.11
N PHE A 226 5.82 -2.51 2.14
CA PHE A 226 5.35 -1.50 1.20
C PHE A 226 5.99 -1.64 -0.19
N HIS A 227 7.27 -2.04 -0.25
CA HIS A 227 8.05 -2.15 -1.49
C HIS A 227 8.75 -3.51 -1.63
N PRO A 228 8.02 -4.62 -1.84
CA PRO A 228 8.60 -5.97 -1.88
C PRO A 228 9.58 -6.20 -3.03
N GLY A 229 9.51 -5.36 -4.07
CA GLY A 229 10.43 -5.35 -5.21
C GLY A 229 11.59 -4.36 -5.10
N ALA A 230 11.77 -3.67 -3.97
CA ALA A 230 12.93 -2.80 -3.77
C ALA A 230 14.24 -3.61 -3.70
N PRO A 231 15.37 -3.08 -4.20
CA PRO A 231 16.68 -3.74 -4.06
C PRO A 231 16.99 -4.10 -2.61
N GLY A 232 17.61 -5.27 -2.39
CA GLY A 232 17.95 -5.76 -1.06
C GLY A 232 16.86 -6.61 -0.39
N ALA A 233 15.62 -6.60 -0.91
CA ALA A 233 14.55 -7.45 -0.39
C ALA A 233 14.89 -8.95 -0.47
N GLU A 234 15.72 -9.36 -1.43
CA GLU A 234 16.25 -10.73 -1.56
C GLU A 234 17.08 -11.18 -0.36
N ARG A 235 17.63 -10.23 0.43
CA ARG A 235 18.41 -10.56 1.62
C ARG A 235 17.55 -11.00 2.80
N ILE A 236 16.24 -10.79 2.77
CA ILE A 236 15.32 -11.24 3.84
C ILE A 236 15.35 -12.76 3.97
N SER A 237 15.32 -13.48 2.84
CA SER A 237 15.42 -14.94 2.82
C SER A 237 16.74 -15.41 3.42
N ALA A 238 17.87 -14.79 3.03
CA ALA A 238 19.17 -15.12 3.59
C ALA A 238 19.23 -14.84 5.11
N ALA A 239 18.73 -13.70 5.57
CA ALA A 239 18.71 -13.35 6.99
C ALA A 239 17.87 -14.31 7.84
N LEU A 240 16.70 -14.73 7.34
CA LEU A 240 15.87 -15.74 8.01
C LEU A 240 16.56 -17.12 8.06
N ARG A 241 17.24 -17.52 6.98
CA ARG A 241 17.95 -18.80 6.90
C ARG A 241 19.16 -18.84 7.82
N ASP A 242 19.98 -17.80 7.74
CA ASP A 242 21.32 -17.80 8.34
C ASP A 242 21.26 -17.37 9.82
N GLU A 243 20.25 -16.58 10.21
CA GLU A 243 20.08 -16.06 11.57
C GLU A 243 18.64 -16.21 12.11
N PRO A 244 18.01 -17.40 12.08
CA PRO A 244 16.57 -17.57 12.39
C PRO A 244 16.19 -17.11 13.81
N ALA A 245 17.11 -17.22 14.78
CA ALA A 245 16.90 -16.78 16.16
C ALA A 245 16.71 -15.25 16.30
N ARG A 246 17.10 -14.48 15.27
CA ARG A 246 16.90 -13.03 15.22
C ARG A 246 15.50 -12.62 14.81
N PHE A 247 14.70 -13.55 14.29
CA PHE A 247 13.37 -13.29 13.75
C PHE A 247 12.28 -14.10 14.46
N HIS A 248 12.49 -15.41 14.63
CA HIS A 248 11.52 -16.29 15.27
C HIS A 248 11.44 -16.04 16.77
N GLY A 249 10.22 -15.89 17.29
CA GLY A 249 9.95 -15.63 18.71
C GLY A 249 10.30 -14.21 19.16
N VAL A 250 10.87 -13.37 18.29
CA VAL A 250 11.18 -11.96 18.60
C VAL A 250 9.94 -11.10 18.35
N ALA A 251 9.25 -10.72 19.42
CA ALA A 251 7.99 -9.98 19.34
C ALA A 251 8.09 -8.67 18.55
N LEU A 252 7.06 -8.35 17.76
CA LEU A 252 6.94 -7.06 17.10
C LEU A 252 6.67 -5.94 18.12
N PRO A 253 7.23 -4.73 17.95
CA PRO A 253 7.04 -3.62 18.88
C PRO A 253 5.56 -3.23 19.09
N TRP A 254 4.75 -3.35 18.04
CA TRP A 254 3.32 -3.02 18.03
C TRP A 254 2.39 -4.25 18.11
N SER A 255 2.93 -5.47 18.28
CA SER A 255 2.09 -6.68 18.37
C SER A 255 2.62 -7.73 19.32
N LYS A 256 1.82 -8.06 20.35
CA LYS A 256 2.13 -9.13 21.30
C LYS A 256 1.89 -10.55 20.76
N LYS A 257 1.24 -10.67 19.60
CA LYS A 257 0.81 -11.96 19.03
C LYS A 257 1.66 -12.42 17.85
N LYS A 258 2.56 -11.55 17.37
CA LYS A 258 3.31 -11.73 16.15
C LYS A 258 4.77 -11.43 16.44
N ASP A 259 5.66 -12.13 15.76
CA ASP A 259 7.09 -11.91 15.82
C ASP A 259 7.63 -11.33 14.49
N LEU A 260 8.93 -11.07 14.45
CA LEU A 260 9.59 -10.57 13.25
C LEU A 260 9.52 -11.58 12.10
N ALA A 261 9.55 -12.89 12.38
CA ALA A 261 9.39 -13.92 11.36
C ALA A 261 8.02 -13.82 10.66
N HIS A 262 6.94 -13.56 11.42
CA HIS A 262 5.62 -13.29 10.85
C HIS A 262 5.64 -12.15 9.82
N LEU A 263 6.32 -11.05 10.16
CA LEU A 263 6.42 -9.89 9.28
C LEU A 263 7.30 -10.18 8.05
N ALA A 264 8.43 -10.85 8.23
CA ALA A 264 9.32 -11.25 7.13
C ALA A 264 8.61 -12.19 6.15
N TRP A 265 7.82 -13.14 6.64
CA TRP A 265 7.02 -14.03 5.79
C TRP A 265 5.94 -13.31 4.99
N LYS A 266 5.37 -12.21 5.48
CA LYS A 266 4.46 -11.38 4.66
C LYS A 266 5.19 -10.79 3.46
N VAL A 267 6.42 -10.31 3.65
CA VAL A 267 7.24 -9.78 2.55
C VAL A 267 7.61 -10.90 1.58
N LEU A 268 8.10 -12.03 2.10
CA LEU A 268 8.50 -13.18 1.26
C LEU A 268 7.33 -13.79 0.50
N ALA A 269 6.11 -13.80 1.05
CA ALA A 269 4.93 -14.32 0.36
C ALA A 269 4.59 -13.56 -0.93
N GLU A 270 4.91 -12.26 -1.01
CA GLU A 270 4.79 -11.49 -2.25
C GLU A 270 5.93 -11.78 -3.23
N ARG A 271 7.13 -12.07 -2.73
CA ARG A 271 8.29 -12.48 -3.55
C ARG A 271 8.23 -13.91 -4.07
N LEU A 272 7.40 -14.74 -3.45
CA LEU A 272 7.10 -16.09 -3.92
C LEU A 272 6.20 -16.09 -5.17
N GLN A 273 5.70 -14.94 -5.64
CA GLN A 273 4.99 -14.88 -6.91
C GLN A 273 5.99 -15.13 -8.07
N PRO A 274 5.62 -15.92 -9.10
CA PRO A 274 6.47 -16.09 -10.27
C PRO A 274 6.75 -14.74 -10.92
N GLY A 275 8.01 -14.47 -11.23
CA GLY A 275 8.42 -13.29 -12.00
C GLY A 275 7.94 -13.35 -13.45
N ASP A 276 8.23 -12.31 -14.22
CA ASP A 276 7.90 -12.26 -15.65
C ASP A 276 8.60 -13.39 -16.46
N ASP A 277 9.71 -13.90 -15.95
CA ASP A 277 10.46 -15.05 -16.49
C ASP A 277 9.95 -16.42 -15.97
N GLY A 278 8.94 -16.41 -15.10
CA GLY A 278 8.41 -17.60 -14.43
C GLY A 278 9.28 -18.11 -13.28
N GLY A 279 10.39 -17.43 -12.95
CA GLY A 279 11.27 -17.79 -11.85
C GLY A 279 10.64 -17.50 -10.49
N VAL A 280 11.02 -18.29 -9.48
CA VAL A 280 10.64 -18.08 -8.07
C VAL A 280 11.93 -17.96 -7.25
N ASP A 281 11.91 -17.13 -6.21
CA ASP A 281 13.01 -17.01 -5.25
C ASP A 281 13.27 -18.37 -4.56
N ALA A 282 14.31 -19.08 -5.02
CA ALA A 282 14.58 -20.46 -4.63
C ALA A 282 14.86 -20.60 -3.12
N ILE A 283 15.50 -19.58 -2.51
CA ILE A 283 15.80 -19.58 -1.08
C ILE A 283 14.50 -19.39 -0.29
N ALA A 284 13.65 -18.46 -0.70
CA ALA A 284 12.34 -18.27 -0.06
C ALA A 284 11.47 -19.53 -0.18
N LEU A 285 11.51 -20.23 -1.31
CA LEU A 285 10.78 -21.48 -1.51
C LEU A 285 11.30 -22.61 -0.60
N GLU A 286 12.62 -22.78 -0.50
CA GLU A 286 13.24 -23.76 0.39
C GLU A 286 12.90 -23.49 1.86
N LEU A 287 12.99 -22.21 2.28
CA LEU A 287 12.59 -21.80 3.62
C LEU A 287 11.12 -22.08 3.89
N ALA A 288 10.25 -21.80 2.93
CA ALA A 288 8.82 -22.00 3.11
C ALA A 288 8.51 -23.47 3.33
N ARG A 289 9.16 -24.36 2.57
CA ARG A 289 9.06 -25.82 2.76
C ARG A 289 9.57 -26.24 4.15
N GLY A 290 10.75 -25.78 4.55
CA GLY A 290 11.35 -26.13 5.84
C GLY A 290 10.52 -25.64 7.04
N ASP A 291 10.03 -24.41 6.98
CA ASP A 291 9.17 -23.85 8.02
C ASP A 291 7.79 -24.52 8.05
N ALA A 292 7.26 -24.94 6.90
CA ALA A 292 5.98 -25.66 6.84
C ALA A 292 6.10 -27.03 7.52
N LEU A 293 7.19 -27.75 7.28
CA LEU A 293 7.44 -29.05 7.91
C LEU A 293 7.75 -28.96 9.41
N THR A 294 8.18 -27.80 9.91
CA THR A 294 8.57 -27.60 11.32
C THR A 294 7.54 -26.84 12.14
N GLY A 295 6.38 -26.51 11.57
CA GLY A 295 5.30 -25.83 12.29
C GLY A 295 5.54 -24.33 12.49
N ARG A 296 6.51 -23.75 11.77
CA ARG A 296 6.90 -22.34 11.84
C ARG A 296 6.39 -21.51 10.67
N ALA A 297 5.88 -22.15 9.61
CA ALA A 297 5.43 -21.42 8.43
C ALA A 297 4.24 -20.53 8.76
N GLU A 298 4.32 -19.31 8.24
CA GLU A 298 3.18 -18.44 8.22
C GLU A 298 2.10 -18.94 7.27
N LEU A 299 0.86 -18.58 7.61
CA LEU A 299 -0.33 -18.88 6.82
C LEU A 299 -0.14 -18.51 5.33
N ALA A 300 0.41 -17.33 5.07
CA ALA A 300 0.63 -16.84 3.71
C ALA A 300 1.61 -17.74 2.94
N ALA A 301 2.66 -18.26 3.59
CA ALA A 301 3.62 -19.17 2.98
C ALA A 301 2.98 -20.52 2.62
N ILE A 302 2.20 -21.11 3.54
CA ILE A 302 1.45 -22.37 3.31
C ILE A 302 0.55 -22.26 2.08
N LEU A 303 -0.24 -21.18 1.98
CA LEU A 303 -1.14 -20.95 0.86
C LEU A 303 -0.42 -20.74 -0.47
N ARG A 304 0.79 -20.16 -0.44
CA ARG A 304 1.61 -19.95 -1.64
C ARG A 304 2.31 -21.23 -2.07
N LEU A 305 2.79 -22.06 -1.15
CA LEU A 305 3.45 -23.35 -1.46
C LEU A 305 2.58 -24.25 -2.32
N GLY A 306 1.30 -24.45 -1.95
CA GLY A 306 0.39 -25.26 -2.76
C GLY A 306 0.16 -24.72 -4.18
N ALA A 307 0.35 -23.42 -4.42
CA ALA A 307 0.24 -22.84 -5.75
C ALA A 307 1.51 -22.99 -6.59
N LEU A 308 2.67 -22.87 -5.95
CA LEU A 308 3.96 -22.77 -6.62
C LEU A 308 4.61 -24.13 -6.85
N ASP A 309 4.40 -25.04 -5.90
CA ASP A 309 4.88 -26.41 -5.98
C ASP A 309 3.81 -27.38 -5.50
N PRO A 310 2.77 -27.60 -6.33
CA PRO A 310 1.69 -28.52 -6.01
C PRO A 310 2.18 -29.97 -5.86
N ALA A 311 3.26 -30.35 -6.55
CA ALA A 311 3.82 -31.70 -6.46
C ALA A 311 4.43 -31.96 -5.08
N TRP A 312 5.33 -31.08 -4.62
CA TRP A 312 5.89 -31.15 -3.28
C TRP A 312 4.80 -31.05 -2.21
N TYR A 313 3.87 -30.10 -2.37
CA TYR A 313 2.83 -29.89 -1.36
C TYR A 313 1.90 -31.10 -1.24
N LYS A 314 1.56 -31.77 -2.35
CA LYS A 314 0.79 -33.02 -2.35
C LYS A 314 1.48 -34.12 -1.54
N GLU A 315 2.78 -34.29 -1.73
CA GLU A 315 3.58 -35.33 -1.06
C GLU A 315 3.68 -35.08 0.45
N HIS A 316 3.77 -33.82 0.86
CA HIS A 316 4.03 -33.44 2.25
C HIS A 316 2.83 -32.86 3.02
N VAL A 317 1.62 -32.80 2.41
CA VAL A 317 0.45 -32.13 3.03
C VAL A 317 0.09 -32.70 4.41
N GLY A 318 0.31 -34.00 4.62
CA GLY A 318 0.10 -34.65 5.90
C GLY A 318 1.06 -34.16 6.99
N GLU A 319 2.36 -34.11 6.67
CA GLU A 319 3.40 -33.60 7.57
C GLU A 319 3.19 -32.12 7.89
N VAL A 320 2.86 -31.32 6.87
CA VAL A 320 2.54 -29.89 7.03
C VAL A 320 1.32 -29.71 7.93
N ALA A 321 0.26 -30.50 7.77
CA ALA A 321 -0.92 -30.44 8.64
C ALA A 321 -0.61 -30.82 10.08
N ALA A 322 0.17 -31.88 10.29
CA ALA A 322 0.57 -32.36 11.61
C ALA A 322 1.43 -31.32 12.34
N ALA A 323 2.36 -30.67 11.63
CA ALA A 323 3.21 -29.62 12.18
C ALA A 323 2.45 -28.31 12.44
N ASN A 324 1.35 -28.04 11.72
CA ASN A 324 0.59 -26.78 11.79
C ASN A 324 -0.90 -27.00 12.10
N PRO A 325 -1.28 -27.61 13.23
CA PRO A 325 -2.68 -27.98 13.50
C PRO A 325 -3.63 -26.78 13.56
N LYS A 326 -3.13 -25.61 13.97
CA LYS A 326 -3.90 -24.35 14.01
C LYS A 326 -4.18 -23.76 12.62
N ALA A 327 -3.41 -24.17 11.61
CA ALA A 327 -3.53 -23.70 10.24
C ALA A 327 -4.21 -24.73 9.32
N LEU A 328 -4.82 -25.80 9.85
CA LEU A 328 -5.40 -26.89 9.06
C LEU A 328 -6.38 -26.42 7.98
N ALA A 329 -7.26 -25.46 8.30
CA ALA A 329 -8.20 -24.90 7.33
C ALA A 329 -7.49 -24.31 6.11
N SER A 330 -6.32 -23.70 6.34
CA SER A 330 -5.51 -23.07 5.31
C SER A 330 -4.63 -24.05 4.56
N VAL A 331 -4.17 -25.11 5.24
CA VAL A 331 -3.54 -26.25 4.58
C VAL A 331 -4.49 -26.85 3.53
N VAL A 332 -5.77 -26.97 3.87
CA VAL A 332 -6.83 -27.41 2.95
C VAL A 332 -7.14 -26.36 1.88
N ASP A 333 -7.21 -25.07 2.21
CA ASP A 333 -7.44 -24.01 1.22
C ASP A 333 -6.35 -23.98 0.13
N ALA A 334 -5.10 -24.33 0.46
CA ALA A 334 -4.01 -24.43 -0.52
C ALA A 334 -4.30 -25.47 -1.62
N LEU A 335 -5.05 -26.53 -1.31
CA LEU A 335 -5.43 -27.58 -2.26
C LEU A 335 -6.48 -27.13 -3.30
N ARG A 336 -7.13 -25.98 -3.10
CA ARG A 336 -8.16 -25.47 -4.02
C ARG A 336 -7.66 -25.27 -5.45
N ARG A 337 -6.36 -25.06 -5.62
CA ARG A 337 -5.74 -24.84 -6.92
C ARG A 337 -5.38 -26.14 -7.66
N PHE A 338 -5.54 -27.29 -7.01
CA PHE A 338 -5.16 -28.57 -7.58
C PHE A 338 -6.21 -29.04 -8.58
N GLY A 339 -5.77 -29.75 -9.62
CA GLY A 339 -6.67 -30.54 -10.47
C GLY A 339 -7.26 -31.70 -9.68
N ASP A 340 -8.38 -32.27 -10.13
CA ASP A 340 -9.16 -33.22 -9.34
C ASP A 340 -8.35 -34.47 -8.94
N ALA A 341 -7.53 -35.02 -9.84
CA ALA A 341 -6.68 -36.17 -9.53
C ALA A 341 -5.60 -35.87 -8.46
N ASP A 342 -4.96 -34.71 -8.54
CA ASP A 342 -3.97 -34.29 -7.54
C ASP A 342 -4.63 -33.96 -6.21
N LEU A 343 -5.86 -33.41 -6.25
CA LEU A 343 -6.64 -33.12 -5.07
C LEU A 343 -7.02 -34.41 -4.32
N GLU A 344 -7.53 -35.43 -5.03
CA GLU A 344 -7.86 -36.73 -4.42
C GLU A 344 -6.64 -37.36 -3.73
N ALA A 345 -5.48 -37.35 -4.40
CA ALA A 345 -4.24 -37.88 -3.85
C ALA A 345 -3.76 -37.08 -2.62
N ALA A 346 -3.83 -35.74 -2.65
CA ALA A 346 -3.48 -34.90 -1.51
C ALA A 346 -4.42 -35.14 -0.32
N VAL A 347 -5.73 -35.27 -0.57
CA VAL A 347 -6.73 -35.57 0.47
C VAL A 347 -6.50 -36.94 1.10
N ALA A 348 -6.19 -37.95 0.29
CA ALA A 348 -5.84 -39.28 0.79
C ALA A 348 -4.60 -39.22 1.71
N THR A 349 -3.57 -38.48 1.31
CA THR A 349 -2.36 -38.27 2.10
C THR A 349 -2.67 -37.55 3.42
N LEU A 350 -3.49 -36.50 3.38
CA LEU A 350 -3.89 -35.74 4.56
C LEU A 350 -4.72 -36.59 5.56
N ARG A 351 -5.61 -37.44 5.06
CA ARG A 351 -6.43 -38.34 5.90
C ARG A 351 -5.61 -39.44 6.57
N ALA A 352 -4.56 -39.90 5.90
CA ALA A 352 -3.67 -40.95 6.41
C ALA A 352 -2.57 -40.41 7.35
N ALA A 353 -2.49 -39.09 7.54
CA ALA A 353 -1.40 -38.46 8.28
C ALA A 353 -1.50 -38.70 9.79
N ASP A 354 -0.43 -39.25 10.37
CA ASP A 354 -0.31 -39.42 11.82
C ASP A 354 -0.28 -38.05 12.53
N GLY A 355 -0.97 -37.95 13.67
CA GLY A 355 -1.00 -36.74 14.48
C GLY A 355 -1.94 -35.63 13.97
N VAL A 356 -2.72 -35.89 12.91
CA VAL A 356 -3.75 -34.98 12.41
C VAL A 356 -5.13 -35.44 12.91
N ASP A 357 -5.94 -34.49 13.41
CA ASP A 357 -7.32 -34.77 13.81
C ASP A 357 -8.19 -35.01 12.56
N GLY A 358 -8.54 -36.28 12.33
CA GLY A 358 -9.36 -36.70 11.19
C GLY A 358 -10.75 -36.03 11.13
N GLU A 359 -11.38 -35.74 12.28
CA GLU A 359 -12.67 -35.03 12.28
C GLU A 359 -12.50 -33.57 11.83
N ALA A 360 -11.41 -32.93 12.29
CA ALA A 360 -11.07 -31.58 11.87
C ALA A 360 -10.73 -31.52 10.36
N VAL A 361 -10.06 -32.53 9.82
CA VAL A 361 -9.78 -32.65 8.37
C VAL A 361 -11.10 -32.74 7.59
N GLU A 362 -12.00 -33.64 7.96
CA GLU A 362 -13.28 -33.80 7.26
C GLU A 362 -14.14 -32.54 7.31
N ARG A 363 -14.13 -31.83 8.44
CA ARG A 363 -14.80 -30.53 8.56
C ARG A 363 -14.19 -29.50 7.62
N ALA A 364 -12.87 -29.35 7.60
CA ALA A 364 -12.18 -28.39 6.74
C ALA A 364 -12.40 -28.68 5.25
N LEU A 365 -12.31 -29.95 4.83
CA LEU A 365 -12.59 -30.38 3.46
C LEU A 365 -14.01 -30.03 3.04
N ARG A 366 -15.00 -30.28 3.90
CA ARG A 366 -16.40 -29.96 3.62
C ARG A 366 -16.64 -28.46 3.49
N GLU A 367 -16.05 -27.65 4.37
CA GLU A 367 -16.24 -26.20 4.38
C GLU A 367 -15.53 -25.49 3.22
N ARG A 368 -14.35 -25.99 2.81
CA ARG A 368 -13.47 -25.27 1.87
C ARG A 368 -13.50 -25.84 0.45
N LEU A 369 -13.83 -27.11 0.29
CA LEU A 369 -13.82 -27.84 -0.99
C LEU A 369 -15.19 -28.44 -1.35
N ALA A 370 -16.28 -27.93 -0.77
CA ALA A 370 -17.63 -28.42 -1.00
C ALA A 370 -17.91 -28.70 -2.49
N GLY A 371 -18.27 -29.94 -2.81
CA GLY A 371 -18.61 -30.37 -4.17
C GLY A 371 -17.44 -30.82 -5.04
N ARG A 372 -16.18 -30.72 -4.58
CA ARG A 372 -15.00 -31.19 -5.33
C ARG A 372 -14.38 -32.49 -4.82
N VAL A 373 -14.66 -32.86 -3.57
CA VAL A 373 -14.12 -34.08 -2.95
C VAL A 373 -15.25 -35.06 -2.72
N THR A 374 -15.19 -36.23 -3.37
CA THR A 374 -16.06 -37.38 -3.10
C THR A 374 -15.62 -38.04 -1.79
N ARG A 375 -16.60 -38.56 -1.03
CA ARG A 375 -16.33 -39.14 0.30
C ARG A 375 -15.50 -40.40 0.21
#